data_AF-A0A067T780-F1
#
_entry.id   AF-A0A067T780-F1
#
_cell.length_a   1.000
_cell.length_b   1.000
_cell.length_c   1.000
_cell.angle_alpha   90.00
_cell.angle_beta   90.00
_cell.angle_gamma   90.00
#
_symmetry.space_group_name_H-M   'P 1'
#
loop_
_entity.id
_entity.type
_entity.pdbx_description
1 polymer ?
#
loop_
_entity_poly.entity_id
_entity_poly.type
_entity_poly.pdbx_seq_one_letter_code
_entity_poly.pdbx_strand_id
1 'polypeptide(L)'
;MPMTIPQFHGCSVINTYDPGRRRIYELVVRQEPKQARMCGVGGKADRRPIDPPPIVQLRVIDPVAQQAGSSSTTPSRRRRNSSTGSPPGSPGPSSSSSRQHGDDSEAASYAQSFLQNPYYFMFASLARPDDDNELHWLKDGRTRCTTGSVVSSLYHLKDPQHNNEDAGFFVFPDLSVRTEGSYRLKLSLFEVVA
;
A
#
# COMPACT_ATOMS: atom_id res chain seq x y z
N MET A 1 -10.66 33.03 24.90
CA MET A 1 -11.28 32.10 23.93
C MET A 1 -10.53 30.78 24.04
N PRO A 2 -11.18 29.64 24.31
CA PRO A 2 -10.47 28.36 24.33
C PRO A 2 -9.85 28.11 22.95
N MET A 3 -8.54 27.87 22.90
CA MET A 3 -7.82 27.45 21.69
C MET A 3 -8.48 26.16 21.18
N THR A 4 -9.01 26.19 19.97
CA THR A 4 -9.71 25.05 19.38
C THR A 4 -8.67 24.07 18.87
N ILE A 5 -8.55 22.92 19.54
CA ILE A 5 -7.60 21.87 19.13
C ILE A 5 -7.96 21.41 17.69
N PRO A 6 -6.99 21.26 16.78
CA PRO A 6 -7.24 20.66 15.47
C PRO A 6 -7.95 19.31 15.58
N GLN A 7 -9.06 19.14 14.86
CA GLN A 7 -9.86 17.92 14.84
C GLN A 7 -9.76 17.24 13.48
N PHE A 8 -9.42 15.94 13.46
CA PHE A 8 -9.36 15.15 12.25
C PHE A 8 -10.59 14.28 12.08
N HIS A 9 -11.14 14.29 10.86
CA HIS A 9 -12.25 13.44 10.42
C HIS A 9 -11.74 12.27 9.56
N GLY A 10 -10.51 11.81 9.85
CA GLY A 10 -9.82 10.73 9.15
C GLY A 10 -9.00 11.17 7.93
N CYS A 11 -8.50 10.18 7.20
CA CYS A 11 -7.77 10.34 5.94
C CYS A 11 -8.68 10.22 4.72
N SER A 12 -8.36 10.95 3.66
CA SER A 12 -8.90 10.75 2.31
C SER A 12 -7.81 10.21 1.41
N VAL A 13 -8.03 9.01 0.86
CA VAL A 13 -7.15 8.34 -0.11
C VAL A 13 -7.95 8.01 -1.36
N ILE A 14 -7.30 8.00 -2.52
CA ILE A 14 -7.94 7.69 -3.79
C ILE A 14 -7.20 6.52 -4.43
N ASN A 15 -7.93 5.42 -4.67
CA ASN A 15 -7.43 4.31 -5.47
C ASN A 15 -7.37 4.75 -6.92
N THR A 16 -6.25 4.48 -7.60
CA THR A 16 -6.01 4.94 -8.96
C THR A 16 -5.77 3.78 -9.91
N TYR A 17 -6.07 3.99 -11.19
CA TYR A 17 -5.77 3.05 -12.26
C TYR A 17 -4.85 3.74 -13.26
N ASP A 18 -3.70 3.13 -13.54
CA ASP A 18 -2.80 3.54 -14.62
C ASP A 18 -3.09 2.68 -15.85
N PRO A 19 -3.71 3.25 -16.91
CA PRO A 19 -3.99 2.51 -18.14
C PRO A 19 -2.74 2.16 -18.94
N GLY A 20 -1.67 2.94 -18.84
CA GLY A 20 -0.41 2.71 -19.55
C GLY A 20 0.34 1.52 -19.00
N ARG A 21 0.36 1.36 -17.67
CA ARG A 21 1.00 0.22 -16.98
C ARG A 21 0.03 -0.90 -16.63
N ARG A 22 -1.27 -0.71 -16.88
CA ARG A 22 -2.38 -1.62 -16.51
C ARG A 22 -2.39 -2.00 -15.03
N ARG A 23 -1.96 -1.09 -14.15
CA ARG A 23 -1.89 -1.33 -12.70
C ARG A 23 -3.01 -0.62 -11.97
N ILE A 24 -3.57 -1.30 -10.98
CA ILE A 24 -4.48 -0.70 -10.01
C ILE A 24 -3.70 -0.46 -8.72
N TYR A 25 -3.76 0.76 -8.20
CA TYR A 25 -3.17 1.15 -6.94
C TYR A 25 -4.27 1.25 -5.90
N GLU A 26 -4.22 0.36 -4.92
CA GLU A 26 -5.12 0.36 -3.77
C GLU A 26 -4.38 0.90 -2.55
N LEU A 27 -4.98 1.88 -1.90
CA LEU A 27 -4.46 2.54 -0.70
C LEU A 27 -5.35 2.19 0.48
N VAL A 28 -4.76 1.62 1.52
CA VAL A 28 -5.47 1.25 2.74
C VAL A 28 -4.90 2.03 3.91
N VAL A 29 -5.73 2.85 4.56
CA VAL A 29 -5.33 3.56 5.77
C VAL A 29 -5.25 2.55 6.91
N ARG A 30 -4.04 2.34 7.43
CA ARG A 30 -3.74 1.39 8.51
C ARG A 30 -3.71 2.05 9.88
N GLN A 31 -3.48 3.36 9.92
CA GLN A 31 -3.56 4.16 11.13
C GLN A 31 -4.10 5.55 10.80
N GLU A 32 -5.24 5.90 11.40
CA GLU A 32 -5.87 7.21 11.28
C GLU A 32 -5.25 8.25 12.23
N PRO A 33 -5.10 9.51 11.81
CA PRO A 33 -4.78 10.60 12.72
C PRO A 33 -5.94 10.87 13.66
N LYS A 34 -5.66 11.05 14.96
CA LYS A 34 -6.70 11.29 15.97
C LYS A 34 -6.63 12.70 16.53
N GLN A 35 -5.44 13.16 16.90
CA GLN A 35 -5.25 14.45 17.54
C GLN A 35 -3.98 15.14 17.03
N ALA A 36 -4.00 16.47 17.07
CA ALA A 36 -2.79 17.27 16.94
C ALA A 36 -2.90 18.51 17.81
N ARG A 37 -1.77 19.17 18.01
CA ARG A 37 -1.72 20.52 18.56
C ARG A 37 -1.32 21.48 17.45
N MET A 38 -2.02 22.62 17.36
CA MET A 38 -1.58 23.67 16.42
C MET A 38 -0.17 24.14 16.78
N CYS A 39 0.71 24.14 15.80
CA CYS A 39 2.05 24.67 15.91
C CYS A 39 2.02 26.16 15.58
N GLY A 40 2.48 27.01 16.50
CA GLY A 40 2.63 28.43 16.22
C GLY A 40 3.56 28.72 15.05
N VAL A 41 3.54 29.96 14.56
CA VAL A 41 4.46 30.46 13.54
C VAL A 41 5.66 31.10 14.22
N GLY A 42 6.89 30.68 13.87
CA GLY A 42 8.14 31.25 14.41
C GLY A 42 9.13 30.20 14.94
N GLY A 43 10.38 30.62 15.17
CA GLY A 43 11.51 29.73 15.52
C GLY A 43 11.46 29.09 16.91
N LYS A 44 10.50 29.49 17.77
CA LYS A 44 10.29 28.93 19.12
C LYS A 44 8.94 28.20 19.27
N ALA A 45 8.29 27.84 18.16
CA ALA A 45 7.00 27.17 18.21
C ALA A 45 7.12 25.75 18.82
N ASP A 46 6.25 25.41 19.78
CA ASP A 46 6.07 24.05 20.31
C ASP A 46 5.48 23.17 19.21
N ARG A 47 6.34 22.58 18.37
CA ARG A 47 5.92 21.69 17.29
C ARG A 47 5.60 20.31 17.86
N ARG A 48 4.38 19.84 17.62
CA ARG A 48 3.96 18.47 17.94
C ARG A 48 3.44 17.79 16.68
N PRO A 49 3.99 16.64 16.29
CA PRO A 49 3.41 15.83 15.22
C PRO A 49 1.97 15.43 15.56
N ILE A 50 1.20 15.14 14.52
CA ILE A 50 -0.08 14.46 14.63
C ILE A 50 0.13 13.11 15.30
N ASP A 51 -0.72 12.80 16.27
CA ASP A 51 -0.68 11.58 17.05
C ASP A 51 -2.05 10.86 16.98
N PRO A 52 -2.08 9.54 16.69
CA PRO A 52 -0.96 8.74 16.18
C PRO A 52 -0.59 9.13 14.73
N PRO A 53 0.62 8.82 14.24
CA PRO A 53 1.05 9.21 12.90
C PRO A 53 0.24 8.49 11.81
N PRO A 54 -0.18 9.16 10.73
CA PRO A 54 -0.85 8.49 9.62
C PRO A 54 0.03 7.39 8.99
N ILE A 55 -0.56 6.23 8.75
CA ILE A 55 0.08 5.10 8.06
C ILE A 55 -0.84 4.60 6.96
N VAL A 56 -0.32 4.48 5.74
CA VAL A 56 -1.05 3.96 4.58
C VAL A 56 -0.29 2.80 3.98
N GLN A 57 -0.97 1.69 3.74
CA GLN A 57 -0.45 0.56 2.99
C GLN A 57 -0.74 0.75 1.50
N LEU A 58 0.25 0.46 0.65
CA LEU A 58 0.13 0.38 -0.79
C LEU A 58 -0.03 -1.07 -1.23
N ARG A 59 -1.03 -1.34 -2.06
CA ARG A 59 -1.17 -2.57 -2.83
C ARG A 59 -1.16 -2.22 -4.31
N VAL A 60 -0.30 -2.88 -5.08
CA VAL A 60 -0.26 -2.77 -6.54
C VAL A 60 -0.81 -4.06 -7.11
N ILE A 61 -1.92 -3.94 -7.84
CA ILE A 61 -2.62 -5.07 -8.44
C ILE A 61 -2.36 -5.05 -9.94
N ASP A 62 -1.74 -6.12 -10.44
CA ASP A 62 -1.65 -6.42 -11.86
C ASP A 62 -2.74 -7.44 -12.24
N PRO A 63 -3.76 -7.04 -13.03
CA PRO A 63 -4.86 -7.92 -13.41
C PRO A 63 -4.41 -9.08 -14.32
N VAL A 64 -3.27 -8.97 -15.00
CA VAL A 64 -2.75 -10.04 -15.87
C VAL A 64 -2.10 -11.15 -15.04
N ALA A 65 -1.34 -10.77 -14.02
CA ALA A 65 -0.71 -11.73 -13.10
C ALA A 65 -1.76 -12.57 -12.33
N GLN A 66 -2.92 -12.00 -12.01
CA GLN A 66 -3.99 -12.72 -11.32
C GLN A 66 -4.73 -13.76 -12.19
N GLN A 67 -4.73 -13.61 -13.52
CA GLN A 67 -5.46 -14.53 -14.41
C GLN A 67 -4.70 -15.84 -14.65
N ALA A 68 -3.37 -15.81 -14.64
CA ALA A 68 -2.53 -16.99 -14.88
C ALA A 68 -2.68 -18.09 -13.80
N GLY A 69 -3.07 -17.75 -12.57
CA GLY A 69 -3.22 -18.70 -11.45
C GLY A 69 -4.57 -19.43 -11.39
N SER A 70 -5.53 -19.15 -12.28
CA SER A 70 -6.90 -19.68 -12.17
C SER A 70 -7.28 -20.76 -13.20
N SER A 71 -6.41 -21.08 -14.17
CA SER A 71 -6.68 -22.08 -15.21
C SER A 71 -6.05 -23.44 -14.92
N SER A 72 -6.49 -24.15 -13.88
CA SER A 72 -6.30 -25.61 -13.79
C SER A 72 -7.52 -26.32 -13.18
N THR A 73 -8.51 -26.62 -14.01
CA THR A 73 -9.49 -27.66 -13.71
C THR A 73 -9.79 -28.44 -14.98
N THR A 74 -8.90 -29.38 -15.30
CA THR A 74 -9.15 -30.44 -16.29
C THR A 74 -9.80 -31.62 -15.58
N PRO A 75 -11.09 -31.96 -15.82
CA PRO A 75 -11.69 -33.16 -15.24
C PRO A 75 -11.23 -34.41 -16.01
N SER A 76 -10.23 -35.11 -15.48
CA SER A 76 -9.76 -36.40 -15.97
C SER A 76 -10.79 -37.50 -15.67
N ARG A 77 -11.65 -37.80 -16.64
CA ARG A 77 -12.65 -38.88 -16.61
C ARG A 77 -11.94 -40.25 -16.59
N ARG A 78 -11.85 -40.89 -15.42
CA ARG A 78 -11.28 -42.25 -15.20
C ARG A 78 -12.03 -43.31 -16.03
N ARG A 79 -11.32 -44.02 -16.92
CA ARG A 79 -11.75 -45.29 -17.52
C ARG A 79 -11.53 -46.43 -16.51
N ARG A 80 -12.51 -47.34 -16.40
CA ARG A 80 -12.53 -48.53 -15.53
C ARG A 80 -11.82 -49.70 -16.23
N ASN A 81 -11.06 -50.48 -15.47
CA ASN A 81 -10.14 -51.54 -15.93
C ASN A 81 -10.73 -52.95 -15.67
N SER A 82 -10.43 -53.95 -16.51
CA SER A 82 -10.68 -55.38 -16.23
C SER A 82 -9.61 -56.32 -16.85
N SER A 83 -8.83 -56.94 -15.96
CA SER A 83 -8.17 -58.27 -15.93
C SER A 83 -7.67 -58.99 -17.20
N THR A 84 -6.38 -59.40 -17.24
CA THR A 84 -5.81 -60.79 -17.05
C THR A 84 -4.46 -61.02 -17.77
N GLY A 85 -3.48 -61.66 -17.11
CA GLY A 85 -2.43 -62.52 -17.74
C GLY A 85 -0.95 -62.04 -17.72
N SER A 86 -0.06 -62.80 -17.03
CA SER A 86 1.43 -62.70 -16.93
C SER A 86 2.19 -63.24 -18.18
N PRO A 87 3.56 -63.36 -18.33
CA PRO A 87 4.71 -63.23 -17.38
C PRO A 87 6.01 -62.56 -18.00
N PRO A 88 7.30 -62.91 -17.67
CA PRO A 88 8.30 -61.96 -17.12
C PRO A 88 9.50 -61.60 -18.05
N GLY A 89 10.21 -60.50 -17.77
CA GLY A 89 11.49 -60.19 -18.45
C GLY A 89 12.22 -58.93 -17.98
N SER A 90 13.44 -59.13 -17.44
CA SER A 90 14.66 -58.29 -17.45
C SER A 90 14.69 -56.89 -16.79
N PRO A 91 15.78 -56.53 -16.07
CA PRO A 91 15.97 -55.22 -15.46
C PRO A 91 16.66 -54.22 -16.40
N GLY A 92 16.12 -52.99 -16.49
CA GLY A 92 16.72 -51.85 -17.18
C GLY A 92 16.61 -50.57 -16.34
N PRO A 93 17.59 -49.65 -16.39
CA PRO A 93 17.77 -48.59 -15.38
C PRO A 93 17.04 -47.29 -15.73
N SER A 94 17.08 -46.35 -14.77
CA SER A 94 16.82 -44.90 -14.89
C SER A 94 15.37 -44.42 -14.79
N SER A 95 15.07 -43.68 -13.72
CA SER A 95 15.14 -42.21 -13.75
C SER A 95 14.57 -41.68 -12.43
N SER A 96 15.42 -41.01 -11.67
CA SER A 96 15.04 -40.26 -10.49
C SER A 96 14.03 -39.19 -10.91
N SER A 97 12.79 -39.34 -10.46
CA SER A 97 11.72 -38.35 -10.61
C SER A 97 12.10 -37.07 -9.86
N SER A 98 12.64 -36.09 -10.58
CA SER A 98 12.75 -34.71 -10.12
C SER A 98 11.33 -34.13 -10.01
N ARG A 99 10.94 -33.85 -8.76
CA ARG A 99 9.70 -33.16 -8.42
C ARG A 99 9.72 -31.76 -9.04
N GLN A 100 8.78 -31.46 -9.94
CA GLN A 100 8.51 -30.10 -10.39
C GLN A 100 7.79 -29.36 -9.25
N HIS A 101 8.45 -28.35 -8.71
CA HIS A 101 7.94 -27.40 -7.74
C HIS A 101 8.39 -26.02 -8.25
N GLY A 102 7.55 -25.25 -8.93
CA GLY A 102 8.02 -23.98 -9.50
C GLY A 102 7.06 -23.23 -10.42
N ASP A 103 5.83 -22.96 -9.99
CA ASP A 103 4.94 -22.04 -10.73
C ASP A 103 4.37 -20.94 -9.80
N ASP A 104 4.05 -21.28 -8.55
CA ASP A 104 3.55 -20.28 -7.57
C ASP A 104 4.58 -19.19 -7.19
N SER A 105 5.87 -19.51 -7.28
CA SER A 105 6.96 -18.62 -6.83
C SER A 105 7.19 -17.42 -7.74
N GLU A 106 6.88 -17.53 -9.03
CA GLU A 106 7.21 -16.49 -10.02
C GLU A 106 6.15 -15.37 -10.05
N ALA A 107 4.87 -15.73 -9.96
CA ALA A 107 3.76 -14.78 -9.86
C ALA A 107 3.83 -13.96 -8.54
N ALA A 108 4.21 -14.59 -7.43
CA ALA A 108 4.41 -13.92 -6.15
C ALA A 108 5.58 -12.92 -6.22
N SER A 109 6.66 -13.29 -6.90
CA SER A 109 7.83 -12.42 -7.11
C SER A 109 7.48 -11.16 -7.90
N TYR A 110 6.66 -11.29 -8.95
CA TYR A 110 6.22 -10.14 -9.75
C TYR A 110 5.27 -9.23 -8.97
N ALA A 111 4.33 -9.81 -8.21
CA ALA A 111 3.40 -9.08 -7.37
C ALA A 111 4.11 -8.28 -6.26
N GLN A 112 5.30 -8.68 -5.85
CA GLN A 112 6.13 -7.96 -4.86
C GLN A 112 7.16 -7.03 -5.48
N SER A 113 7.35 -7.03 -6.80
CA SER A 113 8.34 -6.19 -7.50
C SER A 113 8.18 -4.70 -7.19
N PHE A 114 6.95 -4.23 -6.94
CA PHE A 114 6.68 -2.83 -6.61
C PHE A 114 7.32 -2.39 -5.29
N LEU A 115 7.61 -3.31 -4.36
CA LEU A 115 8.24 -2.99 -3.07
C LEU A 115 9.66 -2.44 -3.25
N GLN A 116 10.32 -2.80 -4.35
CA GLN A 116 11.65 -2.31 -4.69
C GLN A 116 11.63 -1.07 -5.57
N ASN A 117 10.44 -0.57 -5.95
CA ASN A 117 10.34 0.62 -6.80
C ASN A 117 10.61 1.89 -5.96
N PRO A 118 11.73 2.60 -6.18
CA PRO A 118 12.09 3.77 -5.39
C PRO A 118 11.30 5.03 -5.80
N TYR A 119 10.49 4.94 -6.86
CA TYR A 119 9.82 6.10 -7.45
C TYR A 119 8.45 6.39 -6.83
N TYR A 120 7.95 5.53 -5.94
CA TYR A 120 6.72 5.78 -5.20
C TYR A 120 6.94 6.70 -4.00
N PHE A 121 6.16 7.77 -3.95
CA PHE A 121 6.07 8.63 -2.78
C PHE A 121 4.62 9.07 -2.56
N MET A 122 4.29 9.42 -1.33
CA MET A 122 2.98 9.90 -0.94
C MET A 122 3.09 11.30 -0.33
N PHE A 123 2.21 12.19 -0.74
CA PHE A 123 2.11 13.56 -0.23
C PHE A 123 0.87 13.70 0.65
N ALA A 124 1.04 14.36 1.80
CA ALA A 124 -0.02 14.67 2.75
C ALA A 124 -0.38 16.16 2.72
N SER A 125 -1.67 16.45 2.53
CA SER A 125 -2.23 17.80 2.58
C SER A 125 -3.44 17.84 3.53
N LEU A 126 -3.68 19.00 4.15
CA LEU A 126 -4.95 19.22 4.85
C LEU A 126 -6.05 19.46 3.82
N ALA A 127 -7.24 18.95 4.10
CA ALA A 127 -8.42 19.16 3.29
C ALA A 127 -9.63 19.48 4.16
N ARG A 128 -10.63 20.12 3.57
CA ARG A 128 -11.91 20.36 4.25
C ARG A 128 -12.64 19.04 4.51
N PRO A 129 -13.30 18.89 5.68
CA PRO A 129 -13.99 17.65 6.02
C PRO A 129 -15.22 17.38 5.14
N ASP A 130 -15.82 18.42 4.55
CA ASP A 130 -17.06 18.26 3.79
C ASP A 130 -16.81 17.80 2.35
N ASP A 131 -15.79 18.36 1.69
CA ASP A 131 -15.62 18.22 0.23
C ASP A 131 -14.20 17.95 -0.26
N ASP A 132 -13.26 17.69 0.66
CA ASP A 132 -11.86 17.36 0.33
C ASP A 132 -11.09 18.43 -0.44
N ASN A 133 -11.58 19.68 -0.47
CA ASN A 133 -10.79 20.78 -1.02
C ASN A 133 -9.55 21.04 -0.17
N GLU A 134 -8.40 21.04 -0.83
CA GLU A 134 -7.10 21.14 -0.18
C GLU A 134 -6.83 22.55 0.37
N LEU A 135 -6.26 22.58 1.56
CA LEU A 135 -5.89 23.77 2.31
C LEU A 135 -4.36 23.86 2.36
N HIS A 136 -3.77 24.49 1.34
CA HIS A 136 -2.32 24.60 1.22
C HIS A 136 -1.74 25.74 2.06
N TRP A 137 -2.42 26.88 2.12
CA TRP A 137 -1.91 28.13 2.69
C TRP A 137 -2.78 28.65 3.82
N LEU A 138 -2.15 29.27 4.80
CA LEU A 138 -2.81 30.08 5.82
C LEU A 138 -3.47 31.30 5.18
N LYS A 139 -4.30 31.99 5.97
CA LYS A 139 -4.97 33.24 5.54
C LYS A 139 -3.98 34.35 5.11
N ASP A 140 -2.70 34.23 5.47
CA ASP A 140 -1.63 35.15 5.06
C ASP A 140 -1.15 34.94 3.61
N GLY A 141 -1.55 33.83 2.96
CA GLY A 141 -1.15 33.47 1.60
C GLY A 141 0.32 33.12 1.42
N ARG A 142 1.10 33.01 2.51
CA ARG A 142 2.56 32.80 2.46
C ARG A 142 3.02 31.61 3.28
N THR A 143 2.32 31.30 4.36
CA THR A 143 2.66 30.21 5.27
C THR A 143 1.84 28.98 4.91
N ARG A 144 2.44 27.80 4.84
CA ARG A 144 1.68 26.55 4.62
C ARG A 144 0.84 26.18 5.84
N CYS A 145 -0.28 25.50 5.64
CA CYS A 145 -1.08 24.95 6.75
C CYS A 145 -0.36 23.81 7.49
N THR A 146 0.53 23.10 6.80
CA THR A 146 1.28 21.97 7.33
C THR A 146 2.75 22.31 7.54
N THR A 147 3.44 21.53 8.38
CA THR A 147 4.88 21.62 8.59
C THR A 147 5.45 20.27 9.04
N GLY A 148 6.78 20.16 9.03
CA GLY A 148 7.47 18.88 9.15
C GLY A 148 7.52 18.14 7.81
N SER A 149 7.56 16.82 7.85
CA SER A 149 7.66 15.93 6.69
C SER A 149 6.27 15.62 6.13
N VAL A 150 5.88 16.36 5.10
CA VAL A 150 4.62 16.19 4.36
C VAL A 150 4.70 15.18 3.21
N VAL A 151 5.88 14.61 2.97
CA VAL A 151 6.13 13.57 1.95
C VAL A 151 6.68 12.34 2.65
N SER A 152 6.19 11.16 2.26
CA SER A 152 6.74 9.86 2.66
C SER A 152 7.18 9.09 1.43
N SER A 153 8.37 8.49 1.48
CA SER A 153 8.76 7.43 0.55
C SER A 153 8.06 6.12 0.91
N LEU A 154 8.09 5.13 0.01
CA LEU A 154 7.63 3.77 0.28
C LEU A 154 8.62 3.05 1.22
N TYR A 155 8.11 2.52 2.32
CA TYR A 155 8.84 1.65 3.25
C TYR A 155 8.42 0.19 3.04
N HIS A 156 9.38 -0.69 2.80
CA HIS A 156 9.16 -2.13 2.76
C HIS A 156 9.25 -2.69 4.20
N LEU A 157 8.10 -3.06 4.77
CA LEU A 157 7.98 -3.56 6.13
C LEU A 157 7.20 -4.89 6.16
N LYS A 158 7.28 -5.61 7.28
CA LYS A 158 6.48 -6.80 7.55
C LYS A 158 5.12 -6.40 8.11
N ASP A 159 4.04 -6.96 7.56
CA ASP A 159 2.67 -6.67 8.01
C ASP A 159 2.22 -7.66 9.11
N PRO A 160 2.11 -7.22 10.37
CA PRO A 160 1.66 -8.10 11.46
C PRO A 160 0.19 -8.53 11.35
N GLN A 161 -0.62 -7.86 10.53
CA GLN A 161 -2.03 -8.24 10.32
C GLN A 161 -2.20 -9.26 9.19
N HIS A 162 -1.17 -9.48 8.37
CA HIS A 162 -1.17 -10.46 7.27
C HIS A 162 0.04 -11.39 7.41
N ASN A 163 0.07 -12.21 8.46
CA ASN A 163 1.07 -13.27 8.66
C ASN A 163 2.55 -12.84 8.53
N ASN A 164 2.89 -11.57 8.84
CA ASN A 164 4.22 -11.00 8.62
C ASN A 164 4.68 -11.08 7.14
N GLU A 165 3.75 -10.95 6.19
CA GLU A 165 4.09 -10.81 4.79
C GLU A 165 4.71 -9.44 4.50
N ASP A 166 5.53 -9.39 3.45
CA ASP A 166 6.15 -8.16 2.98
C ASP A 166 5.12 -7.22 2.35
N ALA A 167 5.09 -5.97 2.81
CA ALA A 167 4.18 -4.95 2.32
C ALA A 167 4.82 -3.56 2.26
N GLY A 168 4.24 -2.71 1.42
CA GLY A 168 4.68 -1.34 1.21
C GLY A 168 3.85 -0.37 2.04
N PHE A 169 4.50 0.48 2.83
CA PHE A 169 3.85 1.46 3.69
C PHE A 169 4.39 2.88 3.48
N PHE A 170 3.52 3.86 3.57
CA PHE A 170 3.85 5.27 3.74
C PHE A 170 3.58 5.66 5.19
N VAL A 171 4.52 6.35 5.81
CA VAL A 171 4.48 6.70 7.25
C VAL A 171 4.77 8.18 7.40
N PHE A 172 3.92 8.88 8.16
CA PHE A 172 4.04 10.32 8.41
C PHE A 172 4.36 10.58 9.89
N PRO A 173 5.57 10.24 10.38
CA PRO A 173 5.91 10.34 11.81
C PRO A 173 6.13 11.78 12.27
N ASP A 174 6.32 12.71 11.32
CA ASP A 174 6.64 14.10 11.60
C ASP A 174 5.76 15.08 10.80
N LEU A 175 4.46 14.84 10.78
CA LEU A 175 3.50 15.74 10.16
C LEU A 175 2.82 16.59 11.23
N SER A 176 2.85 17.92 11.10
CA SER A 176 2.23 18.86 12.03
C SER A 176 1.33 19.86 11.30
N VAL A 177 0.37 20.43 12.04
CA VAL A 177 -0.56 21.46 11.54
C VAL A 177 -0.31 22.81 12.20
N ARG A 178 -0.44 23.90 11.46
CA ARG A 178 -0.21 25.27 11.95
C ARG A 178 -1.49 26.01 12.35
N THR A 179 -2.65 25.43 12.05
CA THR A 179 -3.94 26.05 12.29
C THR A 179 -4.89 25.17 13.06
N GLU A 180 -5.66 25.81 13.93
CA GLU A 180 -6.88 25.26 14.50
C GLU A 180 -7.93 25.03 13.43
N GLY A 181 -8.83 24.07 13.64
CA GLY A 181 -9.93 23.80 12.72
C GLY A 181 -10.29 22.32 12.63
N SER A 182 -11.25 22.02 11.76
CA SER A 182 -11.64 20.66 11.41
C SER A 182 -11.11 20.31 10.03
N TYR A 183 -10.50 19.14 9.89
CA TYR A 183 -9.79 18.73 8.70
C TYR A 183 -10.00 17.24 8.38
N ARG A 184 -9.83 16.88 7.11
CA ARG A 184 -9.35 15.55 6.71
C ARG A 184 -7.90 15.64 6.28
N LEU A 185 -7.17 14.53 6.35
CA LEU A 185 -5.84 14.44 5.79
C LEU A 185 -5.90 13.75 4.44
N LYS A 186 -5.67 14.50 3.35
CA LYS A 186 -5.65 13.94 2.02
C LYS A 186 -4.27 13.40 1.70
N LEU A 187 -4.22 12.13 1.31
CA LEU A 187 -3.00 11.35 1.09
C LEU A 187 -2.96 10.92 -0.37
N SER A 188 -2.08 11.56 -1.14
CA SER A 188 -2.00 11.42 -2.60
C SER A 188 -0.76 10.64 -2.99
N LEU A 189 -0.94 9.51 -3.67
CA LEU A 189 0.13 8.69 -4.23
C LEU A 189 0.67 9.31 -5.52
N PHE A 190 1.99 9.34 -5.65
CA PHE A 190 2.70 9.72 -6.87
C PHE A 190 3.76 8.68 -7.22
N GLU A 191 4.05 8.59 -8.52
CA GLU A 191 5.15 7.82 -9.07
C GLU A 191 6.00 8.73 -9.95
N VAL A 192 7.30 8.81 -9.69
CA VAL A 192 8.23 9.52 -10.57
C VAL A 192 8.42 8.71 -11.86
N VAL A 193 8.14 9.33 -13.00
CA VAL A 193 8.43 8.75 -14.31
C VAL A 193 9.82 9.23 -14.73
N ALA A 194 10.78 8.30 -14.78
CA ALA A 194 12.11 8.51 -15.32
C ALA A 194 12.16 8.12 -16.81
#